data_AF-A0A7C1WTS9-F1
#
_entry.id   AF-A0A7C1WTS9-F1
#
_cell.length_a   1.000
_cell.length_b   1.000
_cell.length_c   1.000
_cell.angle_alpha   90.00
_cell.angle_beta   90.00
_cell.angle_gamma   90.00
#
_symmetry.space_group_name_H-M   'P 1'
#
loop_
_entity.id
_entity.type
_entity.pdbx_description
1 polymer ?
#
loop_
_entity_poly.entity_id
_entity_poly.type
_entity_poly.pdbx_seq_one_letter_code
_entity_poly.pdbx_strand_id
1 'polypeptide(L)'
;APSPRFFRAGILAALDRDRDALGVMDEALERAQGVELASFASILAEGFVNSGRPEAADQLERLLRQREADPMARTALAVLFERRGDCEAAIPLLREAIASVPIPGSTLRRGLSRCLERTGHPAEAIEVLRDAYRANPDDPVRQVALSLALTLSPDPALWKPEEAVELAEEACGIAPDVPDFALALGIALYRSGDFEGALGVLEMAIELRAGKFTITENYFRAMSLFQLGERQEAESAVAQADAMAVRLSPRPGSYSAFVLDSIRAEVRALLGR
;
A
#
# COMPACT_ATOMS: atom_id res chain seq x y z
N ALA A 1 3.85 -19.09 25.40
CA ALA A 1 3.67 -19.66 24.05
C ALA A 1 2.22 -19.43 23.64
N PRO A 2 1.92 -19.06 22.38
CA PRO A 2 0.54 -18.93 21.95
C PRO A 2 -0.20 -20.25 22.19
N SER A 3 -1.44 -20.20 22.67
CA SER A 3 -2.22 -21.41 22.92
C SER A 3 -2.28 -22.26 21.64
N PRO A 4 -2.24 -23.60 21.73
CA PRO A 4 -2.34 -24.49 20.57
C PRO A 4 -3.58 -24.22 19.69
N ARG A 5 -4.62 -23.59 20.27
CA ARG A 5 -5.85 -23.22 19.56
C ARG A 5 -5.63 -22.05 18.60
N PHE A 6 -4.80 -21.07 18.97
CA PHE A 6 -4.48 -19.95 18.08
C PHE A 6 -3.63 -20.40 16.89
N PHE A 7 -2.66 -21.27 17.13
CA PHE A 7 -1.87 -21.86 16.05
C PHE A 7 -2.73 -22.70 15.10
N ARG A 8 -3.68 -23.48 15.65
CA ARG A 8 -4.66 -24.23 14.85
C ARG A 8 -5.56 -23.30 14.04
N ALA A 9 -6.03 -22.20 14.60
CA ALA A 9 -6.82 -21.22 13.87
C ALA A 9 -6.04 -20.58 12.72
N GLY A 10 -4.77 -20.21 12.94
CA GLY A 10 -3.89 -19.69 11.90
C GLY A 10 -3.65 -20.69 10.76
N ILE A 11 -3.43 -21.97 11.09
CA ILE A 11 -3.34 -23.04 10.07
C ILE A 11 -4.65 -23.20 9.31
N LEU A 12 -5.79 -23.19 10.00
CA LEU A 12 -7.10 -23.32 9.36
C LEU A 12 -7.37 -22.15 8.41
N ALA A 13 -7.01 -20.92 8.80
CA ALA A 13 -7.11 -19.75 7.94
C ALA A 13 -6.17 -19.85 6.73
N ALA A 14 -4.93 -20.31 6.93
CA ALA A 14 -3.98 -20.54 5.84
C ALA A 14 -4.39 -21.66 4.86
N LEU A 15 -5.35 -22.50 5.26
CA LEU A 15 -5.91 -23.61 4.46
C LEU A 15 -7.30 -23.29 3.89
N ASP A 16 -7.72 -22.01 3.85
CA ASP A 16 -9.06 -21.55 3.42
C ASP A 16 -10.22 -22.19 4.22
N ARG A 17 -9.96 -22.72 5.42
CA ARG A 17 -10.96 -23.30 6.33
C ARG A 17 -11.45 -22.27 7.33
N ASP A 18 -11.87 -21.12 6.81
CA ASP A 18 -12.15 -19.93 7.61
C ASP A 18 -13.27 -20.11 8.63
N ARG A 19 -14.34 -20.87 8.32
CA ARG A 19 -15.40 -21.15 9.31
C ARG A 19 -14.88 -21.95 10.50
N ASP A 20 -14.00 -22.90 10.24
CA ASP A 20 -13.39 -23.70 11.31
C ASP A 20 -12.36 -22.87 12.07
N ALA A 21 -11.60 -22.02 11.37
CA ALA A 21 -10.69 -21.06 11.98
C ALA A 21 -11.46 -20.13 12.93
N LEU A 22 -12.55 -19.52 12.46
CA LEU A 22 -13.42 -18.62 13.23
C LEU A 22 -14.06 -19.32 14.44
N GLY A 23 -14.56 -20.56 14.28
CA GLY A 23 -15.10 -21.33 15.40
C GLY A 23 -14.07 -21.64 16.48
N VAL A 24 -12.87 -22.07 16.07
CA VAL A 24 -11.74 -22.29 17.00
C VAL A 24 -11.31 -20.98 17.66
N MET A 25 -11.46 -19.86 16.96
CA MET A 25 -11.15 -18.52 17.45
C MET A 25 -12.18 -17.99 18.45
N ASP A 26 -13.48 -18.16 18.22
CA ASP A 26 -14.54 -17.81 19.19
C ASP A 26 -14.33 -18.57 20.50
N GLU A 27 -14.09 -19.89 20.43
CA GLU A 27 -13.81 -20.71 21.63
C GLU A 27 -12.54 -20.30 22.37
N ALA A 28 -11.54 -19.80 21.64
CA ALA A 28 -10.30 -19.33 22.22
C ALA A 28 -10.49 -17.94 22.85
N LEU A 29 -11.29 -17.06 22.25
CA LEU A 29 -11.57 -15.71 22.74
C LEU A 29 -12.32 -15.74 24.06
N GLU A 30 -13.32 -16.61 24.20
CA GLU A 30 -14.09 -16.80 25.44
C GLU A 30 -13.21 -17.19 26.65
N ARG A 31 -12.06 -17.81 26.38
CA ARG A 31 -11.18 -18.37 27.42
C ARG A 31 -9.86 -17.62 27.58
N ALA A 32 -9.53 -16.72 26.67
CA ALA A 32 -8.22 -16.07 26.63
C ALA A 32 -8.10 -14.96 27.69
N GLN A 33 -6.91 -14.85 28.29
CA GLN A 33 -6.52 -13.73 29.16
C GLN A 33 -5.10 -13.25 28.82
N GLY A 34 -4.84 -11.95 28.99
CA GLY A 34 -3.51 -11.36 28.81
C GLY A 34 -2.85 -11.58 27.44
N VAL A 35 -1.60 -12.05 27.43
CA VAL A 35 -0.68 -12.17 26.29
C VAL A 35 -1.18 -13.09 25.17
N GLU A 36 -2.10 -14.00 25.47
CA GLU A 36 -2.72 -14.90 24.49
C GLU A 36 -3.61 -14.17 23.47
N LEU A 37 -4.21 -13.03 23.84
CA LEU A 37 -5.05 -12.22 22.95
C LEU A 37 -4.25 -11.35 21.96
N ALA A 38 -3.06 -10.91 22.37
CA ALA A 38 -2.13 -10.24 21.46
C ALA A 38 -1.78 -11.15 20.28
N SER A 39 -1.41 -12.40 20.57
CA SER A 39 -1.14 -13.40 19.53
C SER A 39 -2.37 -13.69 18.66
N PHE A 40 -3.57 -13.63 19.24
CA PHE A 40 -4.84 -13.80 18.53
C PHE A 40 -5.12 -12.67 17.54
N ALA A 41 -4.97 -11.41 17.93
CA ALA A 41 -5.19 -10.27 17.06
C ALA A 41 -4.21 -10.28 15.86
N SER A 42 -2.95 -10.68 16.10
CA SER A 42 -1.96 -10.87 15.03
C SER A 42 -2.33 -12.00 14.07
N ILE A 43 -2.81 -13.15 14.57
CA ILE A 43 -3.22 -14.29 13.73
C ILE A 43 -4.50 -13.97 12.94
N LEU A 44 -5.44 -13.22 13.54
CA LEU A 44 -6.61 -12.70 12.83
C LEU A 44 -6.20 -11.74 11.72
N ALA A 45 -5.32 -10.78 12.03
CA ALA A 45 -4.80 -9.87 11.03
C ALA A 45 -4.14 -10.67 9.89
N GLU A 46 -3.20 -11.56 10.18
CA GLU A 46 -2.44 -12.27 9.14
C GLU A 46 -3.30 -13.23 8.29
N GLY A 47 -4.22 -13.96 8.91
CA GLY A 47 -5.11 -14.89 8.21
C GLY A 47 -6.23 -14.22 7.41
N PHE A 48 -6.86 -13.16 7.95
CA PHE A 48 -8.06 -12.57 7.35
C PHE A 48 -7.81 -11.33 6.49
N VAL A 49 -6.66 -10.68 6.66
CA VAL A 49 -6.22 -9.59 5.76
C VAL A 49 -5.99 -10.09 4.33
N ASN A 50 -5.70 -11.39 4.15
CA ASN A 50 -5.59 -12.01 2.83
C ASN A 50 -6.94 -12.47 2.26
N SER A 51 -7.88 -12.91 3.11
CA SER A 51 -9.21 -13.39 2.66
C SER A 51 -10.24 -12.28 2.49
N GLY A 52 -10.05 -11.11 3.12
CA GLY A 52 -10.91 -9.92 2.94
C GLY A 52 -12.36 -10.11 3.40
N ARG A 53 -12.59 -11.02 4.36
CA ARG A 53 -13.90 -11.52 4.76
C ARG A 53 -14.51 -10.70 5.91
N PRO A 54 -15.76 -10.18 5.79
CA PRO A 54 -16.40 -9.28 6.75
C PRO A 54 -16.34 -9.75 8.20
N GLU A 55 -16.49 -11.06 8.42
CA GLU A 55 -16.60 -11.72 9.71
C GLU A 55 -15.42 -11.45 10.65
N ALA A 56 -14.22 -11.20 10.12
CA ALA A 56 -13.04 -10.85 10.92
C ALA A 56 -13.14 -9.45 11.56
N ALA A 57 -13.84 -8.52 10.91
CA ALA A 57 -14.08 -7.19 11.47
C ALA A 57 -15.04 -7.30 12.65
N ASP A 58 -16.13 -8.05 12.50
CA ASP A 58 -17.10 -8.28 13.58
C ASP A 58 -16.44 -8.89 14.83
N GLN A 59 -15.48 -9.81 14.64
CA GLN A 59 -14.71 -10.42 15.72
C GLN A 59 -13.80 -9.42 16.43
N LEU A 60 -13.06 -8.60 15.68
CA LEU A 60 -12.19 -7.57 16.22
C LEU A 60 -12.99 -6.46 16.91
N GLU A 61 -14.16 -6.09 16.37
CA GLU A 61 -15.10 -5.15 17.00
C GLU A 61 -15.71 -5.71 18.29
N ARG A 62 -16.06 -7.01 18.32
CA ARG A 62 -16.47 -7.68 19.56
C ARG A 62 -15.36 -7.65 20.60
N LEU A 63 -14.12 -7.92 20.20
CA LEU A 63 -12.96 -7.85 21.08
C LEU A 63 -12.77 -6.44 21.64
N LEU A 64 -12.86 -5.39 20.81
CA LEU A 64 -12.76 -4.01 21.24
C LEU A 64 -13.93 -3.57 22.13
N ARG A 65 -15.15 -4.10 21.94
CA ARG A 65 -16.27 -3.85 22.88
C ARG A 65 -16.04 -4.44 24.26
N GLN A 66 -15.35 -5.59 24.34
CA GLN A 66 -15.00 -6.21 25.63
C GLN A 66 -13.77 -5.55 26.26
N ARG A 67 -12.85 -5.03 25.44
CA ARG A 67 -11.60 -4.39 25.84
C ARG A 67 -11.28 -3.22 24.93
N GLU A 68 -11.84 -2.07 25.30
CA GLU A 68 -11.72 -0.83 24.53
C GLU A 68 -10.27 -0.38 24.30
N ALA A 69 -9.34 -0.77 25.19
CA ALA A 69 -7.95 -0.34 25.17
C ALA A 69 -6.95 -1.35 24.53
N ASP A 70 -7.38 -2.35 23.73
CA ASP A 70 -6.43 -3.28 23.09
C ASP A 70 -5.78 -2.67 21.82
N PRO A 71 -4.48 -2.32 21.84
CA PRO A 71 -3.83 -1.64 20.71
C PRO A 71 -3.62 -2.55 19.50
N MET A 72 -3.49 -3.87 19.72
CA MET A 72 -3.26 -4.84 18.65
C MET A 72 -4.55 -5.18 17.92
N ALA A 73 -5.65 -5.36 18.66
CA ALA A 73 -6.97 -5.54 18.07
C ALA A 73 -7.38 -4.31 17.24
N ARG A 74 -7.14 -3.10 17.76
CA ARG A 74 -7.36 -1.85 17.05
C ARG A 74 -6.51 -1.75 15.78
N THR A 75 -5.22 -2.07 15.89
CA THR A 75 -4.31 -2.09 14.73
C THR A 75 -4.79 -3.08 13.66
N ALA A 76 -5.18 -4.28 14.06
CA ALA A 76 -5.70 -5.30 13.14
C ALA A 76 -6.98 -4.83 12.44
N LEU A 77 -7.91 -4.21 13.17
CA LEU A 77 -9.17 -3.70 12.61
C LEU A 77 -8.92 -2.53 11.63
N ALA A 78 -8.01 -1.63 11.99
CA ALA A 78 -7.58 -0.51 11.16
C ALA A 78 -7.02 -0.99 9.79
N VAL A 79 -6.11 -1.95 9.82
CA VAL A 79 -5.52 -2.56 8.60
C VAL A 79 -6.57 -3.31 7.80
N LEU A 80 -7.50 -3.99 8.45
CA LEU A 80 -8.58 -4.73 7.79
C LEU A 80 -9.52 -3.79 7.02
N PHE A 81 -9.96 -2.69 7.63
CA PHE A 81 -10.77 -1.67 6.94
C PHE A 81 -10.00 -1.01 5.80
N GLU A 82 -8.72 -0.67 6.01
CA GLU A 82 -7.87 -0.11 4.96
C GLU A 82 -7.77 -1.04 3.73
N ARG A 83 -7.51 -2.33 3.96
CA ARG A 83 -7.41 -3.34 2.89
C ARG A 83 -8.72 -3.59 2.15
N ARG A 84 -9.86 -3.42 2.82
CA ARG A 84 -11.19 -3.51 2.18
C ARG A 84 -11.55 -2.24 1.41
N GLY A 85 -10.84 -1.15 1.65
CA GLY A 85 -11.13 0.16 1.07
C GLY A 85 -12.13 0.98 1.90
N ASP A 86 -12.52 0.50 3.10
CA ASP A 86 -13.43 1.16 4.05
C ASP A 86 -12.69 2.29 4.80
N CYS A 87 -12.21 3.27 4.04
CA CYS A 87 -11.25 4.29 4.50
C CYS A 87 -11.82 5.17 5.61
N GLU A 88 -13.12 5.49 5.55
CA GLU A 88 -13.81 6.27 6.59
C GLU A 88 -13.76 5.58 7.96
N ALA A 89 -13.89 4.24 8.01
CA ALA A 89 -13.79 3.47 9.24
C ALA A 89 -12.33 3.24 9.66
N ALA A 90 -11.40 3.15 8.70
CA ALA A 90 -9.98 2.91 8.96
C ALA A 90 -9.29 4.13 9.60
N ILE A 91 -9.56 5.34 9.12
CA ILE A 91 -8.87 6.58 9.54
C ILE A 91 -8.83 6.79 11.06
N PRO A 92 -9.96 6.77 11.81
CA PRO A 92 -9.92 6.99 13.25
C PRO A 92 -9.10 5.92 13.97
N LEU A 93 -9.24 4.66 13.58
CA LEU A 93 -8.50 3.54 14.18
C LEU A 93 -7.00 3.61 13.87
N LEU A 94 -6.62 4.04 12.66
CA LEU A 94 -5.23 4.24 12.26
C LEU A 94 -4.59 5.37 13.07
N ARG A 95 -5.30 6.50 13.27
CA ARG A 95 -4.81 7.61 14.10
C ARG A 95 -4.58 7.18 15.55
N GLU A 96 -5.54 6.47 16.14
CA GLU A 96 -5.40 5.93 17.50
C GLU A 96 -4.29 4.86 17.61
N ALA A 97 -4.15 3.99 16.61
CA ALA A 97 -3.08 2.99 16.56
C ALA A 97 -1.70 3.64 16.47
N ILE A 98 -1.56 4.70 15.69
CA ILE A 98 -0.31 5.49 15.58
C ILE A 98 0.01 6.20 16.90
N ALA A 99 -1.00 6.70 17.62
CA ALA A 99 -0.82 7.36 18.91
C ALA A 99 -0.43 6.38 20.05
N SER A 100 -0.85 5.12 19.96
CA SER A 100 -0.66 4.11 21.01
C SER A 100 0.60 3.25 20.87
N VAL A 101 1.21 3.17 19.68
CA VAL A 101 2.41 2.36 19.44
C VAL A 101 3.61 3.23 19.01
N PRO A 102 4.62 3.41 19.88
CA PRO A 102 5.88 4.04 19.49
C PRO A 102 6.71 3.08 18.64
N ILE A 103 6.56 3.18 17.32
CA ILE A 103 7.49 2.66 16.27
C ILE A 103 7.48 1.13 16.06
N PRO A 104 7.51 0.61 14.79
CA PRO A 104 7.55 1.33 13.53
C PRO A 104 6.15 1.46 12.91
N GLY A 105 5.46 2.57 13.21
CA GLY A 105 4.19 2.93 12.59
C GLY A 105 4.30 3.35 11.12
N SER A 106 5.31 2.91 10.36
CA SER A 106 5.46 3.22 8.93
C SER A 106 4.34 2.57 8.12
N THR A 107 3.99 1.31 8.41
CA THR A 107 2.87 0.62 7.77
C THR A 107 1.52 1.28 8.09
N LEU A 108 1.32 1.69 9.34
CA LEU A 108 0.08 2.38 9.76
C LEU A 108 -0.02 3.78 9.15
N ARG A 109 1.07 4.55 9.13
CA ARG A 109 1.10 5.88 8.47
C ARG A 109 0.87 5.78 6.97
N ARG A 110 1.43 4.76 6.29
CA ARG A 110 1.11 4.48 4.88
C ARG A 110 -0.36 4.12 4.69
N GLY A 111 -0.93 3.26 5.54
CA GLY A 111 -2.36 2.96 5.51
C GLY A 111 -3.21 4.22 5.68
N LEU A 112 -2.84 5.09 6.63
CA LEU A 112 -3.54 6.35 6.87
C LEU A 112 -3.44 7.29 5.67
N SER A 113 -2.25 7.45 5.09
CA SER A 113 -2.05 8.22 3.85
C SER A 113 -2.94 7.74 2.72
N ARG A 114 -2.97 6.42 2.46
CA ARG A 114 -3.82 5.83 1.41
C ARG A 114 -5.30 6.08 1.65
N CYS A 115 -5.75 5.97 2.91
CA CYS A 115 -7.14 6.25 3.25
C CYS A 115 -7.48 7.73 3.09
N LEU A 116 -6.61 8.64 3.52
CA LEU A 116 -6.78 10.08 3.39
C LEU A 116 -6.85 10.52 1.92
N GLU A 117 -5.99 9.99 1.05
CA GLU A 117 -6.06 10.26 -0.39
C GLU A 117 -7.41 9.84 -0.99
N ARG A 118 -7.89 8.65 -0.62
CA ARG A 118 -9.17 8.11 -1.12
C ARG A 118 -10.39 8.85 -0.61
N THR A 119 -10.31 9.47 0.57
CA THR A 119 -11.41 10.27 1.14
C THR A 119 -11.30 11.76 0.83
N GLY A 120 -10.40 12.15 -0.09
CA GLY A 120 -10.30 13.54 -0.56
C GLY A 120 -9.44 14.46 0.30
N HIS A 121 -8.53 13.91 1.11
CA HIS A 121 -7.61 14.64 1.98
C HIS A 121 -6.13 14.42 1.61
N PRO A 122 -5.71 14.60 0.34
CA PRO A 122 -4.35 14.27 -0.11
C PRO A 122 -3.26 15.15 0.54
N ALA A 123 -3.57 16.41 0.88
CA ALA A 123 -2.62 17.27 1.59
C ALA A 123 -2.28 16.72 2.99
N GLU A 124 -3.28 16.19 3.71
CA GLU A 124 -3.05 15.56 5.01
C GLU A 124 -2.27 14.25 4.86
N ALA A 125 -2.55 13.48 3.81
CA ALA A 125 -1.84 12.25 3.49
C ALA A 125 -0.32 12.47 3.35
N ILE A 126 0.07 13.52 2.62
CA ILE A 126 1.47 13.93 2.45
C ILE A 126 2.10 14.30 3.79
N GLU A 127 1.43 15.09 4.64
CA GLU A 127 1.98 15.47 5.95
C GLU A 127 2.18 14.26 6.88
N VAL A 128 1.27 13.28 6.85
CA VAL A 128 1.43 12.02 7.62
C VAL A 128 2.71 11.28 7.21
N LEU A 129 3.03 11.23 5.92
CA LEU A 129 4.24 10.58 5.42
C LEU A 129 5.49 11.43 5.63
N ARG A 130 5.36 12.76 5.55
CA ARG A 130 6.44 13.69 5.85
C ARG A 130 6.86 13.61 7.32
N ASP A 131 5.90 13.49 8.24
CA ASP A 131 6.20 13.23 9.65
C ASP A 131 6.83 11.85 9.86
N ALA A 132 6.41 10.84 9.08
CA ALA A 132 7.05 9.54 9.11
C ALA A 132 8.53 9.65 8.73
N TYR A 133 8.82 10.33 7.60
CA TYR A 133 10.16 10.58 7.10
C TYR A 133 11.01 11.37 8.11
N ARG A 134 10.51 12.48 8.66
CA ARG A 134 11.22 13.27 9.70
C ARG A 134 11.62 12.44 10.92
N ALA A 135 10.82 11.45 11.29
CA ALA A 135 11.12 10.59 12.44
C ALA A 135 12.31 9.65 12.22
N ASN A 136 12.60 9.28 10.97
CA ASN A 136 13.78 8.52 10.60
C ASN A 136 14.07 8.73 9.10
N PRO A 137 14.85 9.76 8.76
CA PRO A 137 15.15 10.14 7.38
C PRO A 137 15.92 9.06 6.61
N ASP A 138 16.76 8.28 7.30
CA ASP A 138 17.62 7.27 6.69
C ASP A 138 16.89 5.96 6.32
N ASP A 139 15.57 5.89 6.50
CA ASP A 139 14.78 4.72 6.10
C ASP A 139 14.28 4.86 4.65
N PRO A 140 14.82 4.07 3.69
CA PRO A 140 14.47 4.18 2.29
C PRO A 140 13.00 3.88 2.01
N VAL A 141 12.34 3.11 2.87
CA VAL A 141 10.91 2.83 2.74
C VAL A 141 10.06 4.08 3.02
N ARG A 142 10.54 4.98 3.89
CA ARG A 142 9.85 6.24 4.19
C ARG A 142 10.11 7.30 3.13
N GLN A 143 11.34 7.38 2.64
CA GLN A 143 11.72 8.23 1.50
C GLN A 143 10.83 7.92 0.28
N VAL A 144 10.72 6.64 -0.09
CA VAL A 144 9.88 6.19 -1.21
C VAL A 144 8.39 6.44 -0.98
N ALA A 145 7.89 6.20 0.23
CA ALA A 145 6.49 6.49 0.52
C ALA A 145 6.15 7.98 0.32
N LEU A 146 7.00 8.88 0.82
CA LEU A 146 6.83 10.32 0.63
C LEU A 146 6.99 10.73 -0.83
N SER A 147 8.01 10.23 -1.54
CA SER A 147 8.22 10.49 -2.98
C SER A 147 6.98 10.11 -3.82
N LEU A 148 6.39 8.94 -3.56
CA LEU A 148 5.17 8.50 -4.25
C LEU A 148 3.97 9.42 -3.95
N ALA A 149 3.78 9.86 -2.70
CA ALA A 149 2.70 10.80 -2.38
C ALA A 149 2.89 12.17 -3.05
N LEU A 150 4.14 12.62 -3.20
CA LEU A 150 4.51 13.86 -3.88
C LEU A 150 4.43 13.78 -5.42
N THR A 151 4.20 12.61 -6.00
CA THR A 151 4.19 12.40 -7.48
C THR A 151 2.91 11.75 -8.00
N LEU A 152 2.18 11.05 -7.14
CA LEU A 152 0.94 10.34 -7.45
C LEU A 152 -0.27 10.88 -6.67
N SER A 153 -0.13 12.00 -5.94
CA SER A 153 -1.28 12.65 -5.31
C SER A 153 -2.41 12.86 -6.33
N PRO A 154 -3.68 12.58 -5.98
CA PRO A 154 -4.81 12.82 -6.85
C PRO A 154 -5.03 14.32 -7.16
N ASP A 155 -4.43 15.21 -6.37
CA ASP A 155 -4.35 16.65 -6.65
C ASP A 155 -2.95 17.01 -7.21
N PRO A 156 -2.84 17.32 -8.51
CA PRO A 156 -1.59 17.73 -9.13
C PRO A 156 -0.97 19.02 -8.56
N ALA A 157 -1.77 19.89 -7.91
CA ALA A 157 -1.24 21.10 -7.27
C ALA A 157 -0.33 20.77 -6.07
N LEU A 158 -0.44 19.56 -5.52
CA LEU A 158 0.40 19.06 -4.44
C LEU A 158 1.66 18.37 -4.93
N TRP A 159 1.83 18.17 -6.24
CA TRP A 159 3.03 17.52 -6.75
C TRP A 159 4.29 18.35 -6.46
N LYS A 160 5.34 17.67 -6.01
CA LYS A 160 6.69 18.21 -5.75
C LYS A 160 7.73 17.28 -6.37
N PRO A 161 7.84 17.26 -7.70
CA PRO A 161 8.63 16.25 -8.38
C PRO A 161 10.12 16.36 -8.07
N GLU A 162 10.67 17.56 -7.88
CA GLU A 162 12.09 17.74 -7.54
C GLU A 162 12.42 17.15 -6.15
N GLU A 163 11.59 17.44 -5.14
CA GLU A 163 11.71 16.84 -3.80
C GLU A 163 11.55 15.30 -3.87
N ALA A 164 10.65 14.81 -4.71
CA ALA A 164 10.42 13.38 -4.88
C ALA A 164 11.58 12.64 -5.57
N VAL A 165 12.31 13.32 -6.49
CA VAL A 165 13.52 12.80 -7.12
C VAL A 165 14.61 12.63 -6.06
N GLU A 166 14.91 13.68 -5.29
CA GLU A 166 15.94 13.62 -4.23
C GLU A 166 15.70 12.45 -3.26
N LEU A 167 14.47 12.32 -2.76
CA LEU A 167 14.09 11.22 -1.86
C LEU A 167 14.23 9.84 -2.50
N ALA A 168 13.81 9.68 -3.76
CA ALA A 168 13.86 8.39 -4.44
C ALA A 168 15.29 8.02 -4.87
N GLU A 169 16.14 8.98 -5.22
CA GLU A 169 17.56 8.78 -5.49
C GLU A 169 18.30 8.32 -4.25
N GLU A 170 18.06 8.95 -3.09
CA GLU A 170 18.63 8.52 -1.81
C GLU A 170 18.25 7.06 -1.50
N ALA A 171 16.97 6.71 -1.67
CA ALA A 171 16.50 5.35 -1.43
C ALA A 171 17.13 4.32 -2.38
N CYS A 172 17.26 4.66 -3.68
CA CYS A 172 17.95 3.83 -4.66
C CYS A 172 19.44 3.69 -4.37
N GLY A 173 20.09 4.74 -3.84
CA GLY A 173 21.48 4.71 -3.42
C GLY A 173 21.73 3.75 -2.25
N ILE A 174 20.74 3.59 -1.36
CA ILE A 174 20.79 2.64 -0.23
C ILE A 174 20.54 1.20 -0.68
N ALA A 175 19.52 0.98 -1.52
CA ALA A 175 19.16 -0.36 -1.98
C ALA A 175 18.80 -0.35 -3.50
N PRO A 176 19.81 -0.48 -4.38
CA PRO A 176 19.63 -0.33 -5.83
C PRO A 176 18.91 -1.50 -6.49
N ASP A 177 18.80 -2.64 -5.82
CA ASP A 177 18.15 -3.87 -6.31
C ASP A 177 16.67 -3.96 -5.91
N VAL A 178 16.12 -2.94 -5.25
CA VAL A 178 14.70 -2.89 -4.85
C VAL A 178 13.87 -2.25 -5.97
N PRO A 179 13.04 -3.02 -6.71
CA PRO A 179 12.35 -2.51 -7.89
C PRO A 179 11.28 -1.45 -7.56
N ASP A 180 10.73 -1.47 -6.35
CA ASP A 180 9.79 -0.42 -5.89
C ASP A 180 10.48 0.95 -5.74
N PHE A 181 11.78 0.97 -5.44
CA PHE A 181 12.55 2.21 -5.27
C PHE A 181 12.87 2.79 -6.65
N ALA A 182 13.29 1.93 -7.58
CA ALA A 182 13.47 2.30 -8.98
C ALA A 182 12.16 2.80 -9.62
N LEU A 183 11.02 2.15 -9.35
CA LEU A 183 9.72 2.65 -9.80
C LEU A 183 9.44 4.07 -9.30
N ALA A 184 9.63 4.33 -8.00
CA ALA A 184 9.38 5.64 -7.42
C ALA A 184 10.27 6.72 -8.05
N LEU A 185 11.56 6.42 -8.28
CA LEU A 185 12.48 7.31 -8.96
C LEU A 185 12.05 7.57 -10.41
N GLY A 186 11.69 6.52 -11.16
CA GLY A 186 11.21 6.67 -12.53
C GLY A 186 9.94 7.53 -12.66
N ILE A 187 9.00 7.40 -11.71
CA ILE A 187 7.82 8.25 -11.62
C ILE A 187 8.22 9.70 -11.32
N ALA A 188 9.12 9.91 -10.36
CA ALA A 188 9.58 11.24 -9.97
C ALA A 188 10.30 11.97 -11.13
N LEU A 189 11.18 11.26 -11.85
CA LEU A 189 11.88 11.78 -13.03
C LEU A 189 10.90 12.13 -14.16
N TYR A 190 9.90 11.29 -14.42
CA TYR A 190 8.87 11.63 -15.41
C TYR A 190 8.12 12.91 -15.01
N ARG A 191 7.77 13.05 -13.73
CA ARG A 191 7.06 14.23 -13.22
C ARG A 191 7.93 15.50 -13.20
N SER A 192 9.25 15.37 -13.06
CA SER A 192 10.19 16.51 -13.16
C SER A 192 10.52 16.88 -14.60
N GLY A 193 10.11 16.06 -15.58
CA GLY A 193 10.33 16.28 -17.01
C GLY A 193 11.60 15.65 -17.55
N ASP A 194 12.36 14.91 -16.74
CA ASP A 194 13.48 14.10 -17.20
C ASP A 194 12.99 12.76 -17.74
N PHE A 195 12.43 12.80 -18.95
CA PHE A 195 11.84 11.63 -19.59
C PHE A 195 12.88 10.58 -19.99
N GLU A 196 14.11 10.99 -20.31
CA GLU A 196 15.21 10.08 -20.66
C GLU A 196 15.70 9.33 -19.41
N GLY A 197 15.92 10.05 -18.30
CA GLY A 197 16.25 9.45 -17.01
C GLY A 197 15.13 8.53 -16.52
N ALA A 198 13.87 8.97 -16.61
CA ALA A 198 12.71 8.16 -16.26
C ALA A 198 12.69 6.84 -17.04
N LEU A 199 12.90 6.87 -18.36
CA LEU A 199 12.91 5.68 -19.20
C LEU A 199 13.97 4.66 -18.74
N GLY A 200 15.20 5.11 -18.50
CA GLY A 200 16.29 4.22 -18.06
C GLY A 200 16.00 3.55 -16.72
N VAL A 201 15.51 4.31 -15.74
CA VAL A 201 15.22 3.77 -14.39
C VAL A 201 13.97 2.86 -14.41
N LEU A 202 12.94 3.19 -15.21
CA LEU A 202 11.75 2.36 -15.34
C LEU A 202 12.06 1.02 -16.02
N GLU A 203 12.96 0.99 -17.00
CA GLU A 203 13.42 -0.24 -17.63
C GLU A 203 14.18 -1.12 -16.64
N MET A 204 15.06 -0.53 -15.82
CA MET A 204 15.70 -1.24 -14.71
C MET A 204 14.66 -1.81 -13.72
N ALA A 205 13.62 -1.06 -13.36
CA ALA A 205 12.56 -1.53 -12.47
C ALA A 205 11.78 -2.73 -13.06
N ILE A 206 11.59 -2.74 -14.39
CA ILE A 206 10.96 -3.85 -15.13
C ILE A 206 11.85 -5.09 -15.13
N GLU A 207 13.15 -4.90 -15.38
CA GLU A 207 14.15 -5.98 -15.38
C GLU A 207 14.29 -6.63 -14.01
N LEU A 208 14.38 -5.83 -12.94
CA LEU A 208 14.47 -6.31 -11.56
C LEU A 208 13.24 -7.15 -11.15
N ARG A 209 12.06 -6.87 -11.72
CA ARG A 209 10.86 -7.70 -11.52
C ARG A 209 10.74 -8.88 -12.48
N ALA A 210 11.73 -9.09 -13.36
CA ALA A 210 11.69 -10.07 -14.43
C ALA A 210 10.40 -9.99 -15.26
N GLY A 211 9.91 -8.76 -15.51
CA GLY A 211 8.67 -8.49 -16.25
C GLY A 211 7.37 -8.90 -15.55
N LYS A 212 7.39 -9.16 -14.23
CA LYS A 212 6.18 -9.47 -13.43
C LYS A 212 5.71 -8.23 -12.67
N PHE A 213 4.39 -8.05 -12.53
CA PHE A 213 3.82 -6.93 -11.75
C PHE A 213 4.17 -5.53 -12.27
N THR A 214 4.48 -5.40 -13.56
CA THR A 214 4.96 -4.17 -14.18
C THR A 214 3.84 -3.31 -14.79
N ILE A 215 2.78 -3.02 -14.04
CA ILE A 215 1.65 -2.23 -14.57
C ILE A 215 2.05 -0.74 -14.61
N THR A 216 2.37 -0.18 -13.45
CA THR A 216 2.68 1.25 -13.29
C THR A 216 3.93 1.63 -14.07
N GLU A 217 4.96 0.78 -14.04
CA GLU A 217 6.22 0.93 -14.78
C GLU A 217 5.94 1.13 -16.26
N ASN A 218 5.12 0.27 -16.85
CA ASN A 218 4.84 0.32 -18.28
C ASN A 218 3.99 1.54 -18.67
N TYR A 219 3.08 2.01 -17.81
CA TYR A 219 2.38 3.26 -18.08
C TYR A 219 3.31 4.48 -18.02
N PHE A 220 4.15 4.60 -17.00
CA PHE A 220 5.10 5.71 -16.93
C PHE A 220 6.18 5.62 -18.03
N ARG A 221 6.58 4.41 -18.42
CA ARG A 221 7.45 4.17 -19.58
C ARG A 221 6.76 4.63 -20.87
N ALA A 222 5.49 4.28 -21.05
CA ALA A 222 4.71 4.72 -22.21
C ALA A 222 4.59 6.25 -22.30
N MET A 223 4.28 6.90 -21.18
CA MET A 223 4.17 8.36 -21.14
C MET A 223 5.53 9.03 -21.40
N SER A 224 6.62 8.50 -20.85
CA SER A 224 7.98 9.00 -21.10
C SER A 224 8.36 8.87 -22.59
N LEU A 225 8.14 7.70 -23.19
CA LEU A 225 8.37 7.46 -24.62
C LEU A 225 7.55 8.41 -25.50
N PHE A 226 6.29 8.66 -25.13
CA PHE A 226 5.44 9.58 -25.87
C PHE A 226 5.99 11.02 -25.85
N GLN A 227 6.44 11.48 -24.68
CA GLN A 227 7.04 12.81 -24.54
C GLN A 227 8.35 12.96 -25.32
N LEU A 228 9.09 11.86 -25.51
CA LEU A 228 10.29 11.79 -26.35
C LEU A 228 9.99 11.67 -27.85
N GLY A 229 8.73 11.51 -28.24
CA GLY A 229 8.31 11.36 -29.64
C GLY A 229 8.29 9.92 -30.16
N GLU A 230 8.63 8.93 -29.32
CA GLU A 230 8.68 7.50 -29.64
C GLU A 230 7.28 6.87 -29.56
N ARG A 231 6.41 7.28 -30.48
CA ARG A 231 4.97 7.00 -30.42
C ARG A 231 4.63 5.52 -30.52
N GLN A 232 5.37 4.77 -31.34
CA GLN A 232 5.07 3.35 -31.57
C GLN A 232 5.43 2.49 -30.35
N GLU A 233 6.54 2.84 -29.70
CA GLU A 233 7.06 2.25 -28.49
C GLU A 233 6.16 2.59 -27.30
N ALA A 234 5.67 3.83 -27.22
CA ALA A 234 4.68 4.24 -26.23
C ALA A 234 3.41 3.39 -26.31
N GLU A 235 2.86 3.18 -27.52
CA GLU A 235 1.68 2.32 -27.72
C GLU A 235 1.93 0.86 -27.33
N SER A 236 3.11 0.34 -27.62
CA SER A 236 3.53 -1.01 -27.20
C SER A 236 3.58 -1.11 -25.67
N ALA A 237 4.15 -0.12 -24.99
CA ALA A 237 4.22 -0.07 -23.54
C ALA A 237 2.82 0.00 -22.88
N VAL A 238 1.89 0.79 -23.43
CA VAL A 238 0.47 0.78 -22.97
C VAL A 238 -0.14 -0.61 -23.11
N ALA A 239 0.05 -1.28 -24.24
CA ALA A 239 -0.49 -2.61 -24.47
C ALA A 239 0.06 -3.65 -23.46
N GLN A 240 1.34 -3.54 -23.10
CA GLN A 240 1.96 -4.37 -22.07
C GLN A 240 1.36 -4.10 -20.68
N ALA A 241 1.16 -2.82 -20.32
CA ALA A 241 0.52 -2.44 -19.06
C ALA A 241 -0.92 -2.98 -18.97
N ASP A 242 -1.71 -2.82 -20.03
CA ASP A 242 -3.10 -3.28 -20.09
C ASP A 242 -3.20 -4.80 -19.99
N ALA A 243 -2.37 -5.53 -20.75
CA ALA A 243 -2.31 -7.00 -20.68
C ALA A 243 -1.94 -7.49 -19.28
N MET A 244 -0.99 -6.82 -18.61
CA MET A 244 -0.61 -7.14 -17.24
C MET A 244 -1.73 -6.83 -16.24
N ALA A 245 -2.42 -5.70 -16.40
CA ALA A 245 -3.55 -5.34 -15.55
C ALA A 245 -4.72 -6.33 -15.66
N VAL A 246 -5.02 -6.83 -16.88
CA VAL A 246 -6.00 -7.90 -17.07
C VAL A 246 -5.55 -9.18 -16.38
N ARG A 247 -4.29 -9.59 -16.57
CA ARG A 247 -3.74 -10.80 -15.96
C ARG A 247 -3.76 -10.77 -14.43
N LEU A 248 -3.41 -9.64 -13.83
CA LEU A 248 -3.33 -9.49 -12.38
C LEU A 248 -4.68 -9.17 -11.75
N SER A 249 -5.62 -8.61 -12.51
CA SER A 249 -6.97 -8.25 -12.07
C SER A 249 -6.98 -7.59 -10.68
N PRO A 250 -6.41 -6.36 -10.54
CA PRO A 250 -6.36 -5.66 -9.26
C PRO A 250 -7.74 -5.62 -8.61
N ARG A 251 -7.79 -5.91 -7.30
CA ARG A 251 -9.05 -5.99 -6.56
C ARG A 251 -9.82 -4.67 -6.69
N PRO A 252 -11.09 -4.69 -7.14
CA PRO A 252 -11.93 -3.49 -7.16
C PRO A 252 -11.98 -2.83 -5.77
N GLY A 253 -11.89 -1.51 -5.74
CA GLY A 253 -11.89 -0.74 -4.49
C GLY A 253 -10.56 -0.74 -3.72
N SER A 254 -9.56 -1.53 -4.13
CA SER A 254 -8.20 -1.44 -3.55
C SER A 254 -7.54 -0.09 -3.87
N TYR A 255 -6.54 0.29 -3.07
CA TYR A 255 -5.73 1.47 -3.36
C TYR A 255 -4.98 1.35 -4.70
N SER A 256 -4.46 0.17 -5.04
CA SER A 256 -3.82 -0.06 -6.34
C SER A 256 -4.76 0.16 -7.52
N ALA A 257 -6.04 -0.23 -7.40
CA ALA A 257 -7.03 0.04 -8.44
C ALA A 257 -7.33 1.54 -8.55
N PHE A 258 -7.45 2.24 -7.42
CA PHE A 258 -7.65 3.70 -7.38
C PHE A 258 -6.52 4.47 -8.08
N VAL A 259 -5.26 4.16 -7.76
CA VAL A 259 -4.09 4.80 -8.40
C VAL A 259 -4.04 4.45 -9.89
N LEU A 260 -4.31 3.19 -10.25
CA LEU A 260 -4.33 2.74 -11.63
C LEU A 260 -5.39 3.46 -12.48
N ASP A 261 -6.57 3.74 -11.93
CA ASP A 261 -7.61 4.48 -12.64
C ASP A 261 -7.16 5.92 -12.95
N SER A 262 -6.47 6.58 -12.01
CA SER A 262 -5.88 7.90 -12.21
C SER A 262 -4.81 7.89 -13.31
N ILE A 263 -3.87 6.94 -13.25
CA ILE A 263 -2.82 6.80 -14.27
C ILE A 263 -3.41 6.52 -15.65
N ARG A 264 -4.42 5.66 -15.75
CA ARG A 264 -5.11 5.37 -17.02
C ARG A 264 -5.80 6.60 -17.60
N ALA A 265 -6.40 7.44 -16.75
CA ALA A 265 -7.00 8.69 -17.20
C ALA A 265 -5.94 9.65 -17.75
N GLU A 266 -4.77 9.72 -17.12
CA GLU A 266 -3.64 10.53 -17.61
C GLU A 266 -3.10 10.01 -18.94
N VAL A 267 -2.85 8.70 -19.06
CA VAL A 267 -2.38 8.08 -20.31
C VAL A 267 -3.37 8.34 -21.44
N ARG A 268 -4.68 8.24 -21.18
CA ARG A 268 -5.73 8.57 -22.15
C ARG A 268 -5.69 10.03 -22.58
N ALA A 269 -5.57 10.95 -21.63
CA ALA A 269 -5.47 12.38 -21.91
C ALA A 269 -4.22 12.73 -22.72
N LEU A 270 -3.08 12.10 -22.43
CA LEU A 270 -1.81 12.37 -23.09
C LEU A 270 -1.73 11.75 -24.50
N LEU A 271 -2.11 10.47 -24.64
CA LEU A 271 -1.98 9.72 -25.89
C LEU A 271 -3.22 9.81 -26.81
N GLY A 272 -4.32 10.41 -26.34
CA GLY A 272 -5.55 10.62 -27.10
C GLY A 272 -6.43 9.37 -27.24
N ARG A 273 -6.57 8.58 -26.17
CA ARG A 273 -7.39 7.35 -26.12
C ARG A 273 -8.63 7.49 -25.26
#